data_AF-A0A2D5AB09-F1
#
_entry.id   AF-A0A2D5AB09-F1
#
_cell.length_a   1.000
_cell.length_b   1.000
_cell.length_c   1.000
_cell.angle_alpha   90.00
_cell.angle_beta   90.00
_cell.angle_gamma   90.00
#
_symmetry.space_group_name_H-M   'P 1'
#
loop_
_entity.id
_entity.type
_entity.pdbx_description
1 polymer ?
#
loop_
_entity_poly.entity_id
_entity_poly.type
_entity_poly.pdbx_seq_one_letter_code
_entity_poly.pdbx_strand_id
1 'polypeptide(L)'
;MLRDEGPSGACREWDPRSAPPFVPFLFLMVLGLFPGWPGCAPRSIEDPVVVLADPEETSGRHAAALRMLEATTEPDATSRALKRMIIADGYAVDVRQMAYDRMKIIDPEGLQRLLEIQMPKIDAIQWRARLCELIAAEPWIDMTPTLIRAWARPMPNWVEDPKDRPERLALIEMYGEDRLADVLVQVMLDADPVVAANLRARCWELLVAEGRRDRVVELLASSDVSPRDGMFRDLREISKRTGIIPANREEIIWARTLCRPENTGFLDAAAAACDRVPASRRSSLELRDLGVLVAAMRLDPDLVKQDEATLYEGLRKDVDVDGRRLYSANFTGWNDTHTERLREVRRKLDWGDLLAMRIAIESLGIDAVRGHVFRYAERDLLDESTEFGGVISVDEAGRIEVLEFKPRLRRGDNRFEATQEMFDAAYTGVFHFHNHAQKYDNQDYAGPHMGDFAYAESTRANCLVFTFIDSRTINADFYRHGGVVVDLGTFQRPD
;
A
#
# COMPACT_ATOMS: atom_id res chain seq x y z
N MET A 1 3.73 47.48 -24.63
CA MET A 1 4.21 47.05 -25.96
C MET A 1 3.87 45.57 -26.06
N LEU A 2 2.79 45.26 -26.79
CA LEU A 2 2.17 43.94 -26.90
C LEU A 2 2.89 43.08 -27.95
N ARG A 3 3.20 41.83 -27.60
CA ARG A 3 3.41 40.62 -28.45
C ARG A 3 3.21 39.45 -27.48
N ASP A 4 2.19 38.58 -27.52
CA ASP A 4 1.43 37.92 -28.59
C ASP A 4 2.27 36.93 -29.41
N GLU A 5 2.43 35.72 -28.87
CA GLU A 5 2.76 34.51 -29.62
C GLU A 5 1.89 33.35 -29.10
N GLY A 6 0.87 33.00 -29.89
CA GLY A 6 0.09 31.77 -29.72
C GLY A 6 0.68 30.62 -30.56
N PRO A 7 0.44 29.36 -30.17
CA PRO A 7 0.91 28.21 -30.94
C PRO A 7 -0.07 27.83 -32.06
N SER A 8 0.46 27.79 -33.29
CA SER A 8 -0.23 27.27 -34.48
C SER A 8 -0.19 25.73 -34.51
N GLY A 9 -1.30 25.08 -34.16
CA GLY A 9 -1.54 23.66 -34.42
C GLY A 9 -2.42 23.50 -35.66
N ALA A 10 -1.85 22.99 -36.75
CA ALA A 10 -2.52 22.78 -38.03
C ALA A 10 -3.52 21.60 -37.97
N CYS A 11 -4.77 21.86 -38.33
CA CYS A 11 -5.76 20.84 -38.67
C CYS A 11 -5.32 20.08 -39.94
N ARG A 12 -5.28 18.73 -39.87
CA ARG A 12 -5.18 17.89 -41.07
C ARG A 12 -6.56 17.77 -41.72
N GLU A 13 -6.67 18.31 -42.94
CA GLU A 13 -7.79 18.08 -43.85
C GLU A 13 -7.84 16.61 -44.29
N TRP A 14 -9.05 16.09 -44.39
CA TRP A 14 -9.38 14.74 -44.85
C TRP A 14 -9.57 14.79 -46.38
N ASP A 15 -8.72 14.10 -47.15
CA ASP A 15 -8.78 14.02 -48.61
C ASP A 15 -9.67 12.83 -49.06
N PRO A 16 -10.79 13.06 -49.76
CA PRO A 16 -11.74 12.01 -50.14
C PRO A 16 -11.37 11.26 -51.45
N ARG A 17 -10.11 11.25 -51.89
CA ARG A 17 -9.71 10.68 -53.20
C ARG A 17 -8.93 9.36 -53.17
N SER A 18 -8.90 8.62 -52.07
CA SER A 18 -8.25 7.30 -52.00
C SER A 18 -9.26 6.14 -52.01
N ALA A 19 -10.04 6.04 -53.09
CA ALA A 19 -10.81 4.83 -53.41
C ALA A 19 -10.13 4.08 -54.58
N PRO A 20 -9.86 2.76 -54.46
CA PRO A 20 -9.31 1.97 -55.57
C PRO A 20 -10.40 1.66 -56.63
N PRO A 21 -10.00 1.39 -57.89
CA PRO A 21 -10.90 1.42 -59.04
C PRO A 21 -11.77 0.15 -59.15
N PHE A 22 -13.02 0.37 -59.56
CA PHE A 22 -13.97 -0.65 -60.02
C PHE A 22 -13.48 -1.33 -61.30
N VAL A 23 -13.40 -2.67 -61.28
CA VAL A 23 -13.27 -3.52 -62.47
C VAL A 23 -14.60 -4.26 -62.66
N PRO A 24 -15.23 -4.23 -63.86
CA PRO A 24 -16.50 -4.92 -64.08
C PRO A 24 -16.23 -6.38 -64.44
N PHE A 25 -16.76 -7.32 -63.67
CA PHE A 25 -16.79 -8.74 -64.07
C PHE A 25 -18.22 -9.24 -64.22
N LEU A 26 -18.51 -9.53 -65.49
CA LEU A 26 -19.49 -10.42 -66.09
C LEU A 26 -20.25 -11.35 -65.11
N PHE A 27 -21.57 -11.22 -65.13
CA PHE A 27 -22.53 -12.18 -64.59
C PHE A 27 -22.36 -13.54 -65.29
N LEU A 28 -22.04 -14.58 -64.52
CA LEU A 28 -22.20 -15.98 -64.92
C LEU A 28 -23.01 -16.67 -63.82
N MET A 29 -24.30 -16.91 -64.11
CA MET A 29 -25.17 -17.76 -63.31
C MET A 29 -24.60 -19.18 -63.31
N VAL A 30 -24.08 -19.62 -62.17
CA VAL A 30 -23.91 -21.04 -61.87
C VAL A 30 -24.87 -21.36 -60.73
N LEU A 31 -25.94 -22.10 -61.06
CA LEU A 31 -26.74 -22.82 -60.08
C LEU A 31 -25.85 -23.90 -59.45
N GLY A 32 -25.17 -23.54 -58.36
CA GLY A 32 -24.43 -24.47 -57.51
C GLY A 32 -25.20 -24.68 -56.21
N LEU A 33 -25.65 -25.92 -55.99
CA LEU A 33 -26.15 -26.42 -54.72
C LEU A 33 -25.14 -26.11 -53.60
N PHE A 34 -25.45 -25.14 -52.74
CA PHE A 34 -24.76 -24.95 -51.48
C PHE A 34 -25.25 -26.01 -50.48
N PRO A 35 -24.39 -26.88 -49.94
CA PRO A 35 -24.74 -27.66 -48.77
C PRO A 35 -24.93 -26.67 -47.61
N GLY A 36 -26.06 -26.80 -46.91
CA GLY A 36 -26.42 -25.91 -45.81
C GLY A 36 -25.27 -25.79 -44.81
N TRP A 37 -24.84 -24.56 -44.55
CA TRP A 37 -24.14 -24.24 -43.32
C TRP A 37 -25.01 -24.76 -42.17
N PRO A 38 -24.50 -25.63 -41.28
CA PRO A 38 -25.26 -25.98 -40.10
C PRO A 38 -25.46 -24.69 -39.31
N GLY A 39 -26.70 -24.21 -39.27
CA GLY A 39 -27.09 -23.17 -38.34
C GLY A 39 -26.65 -23.60 -36.95
N CYS A 40 -26.08 -22.68 -36.19
CA CYS A 40 -25.84 -22.85 -34.76
C CYS A 40 -27.16 -23.14 -34.07
N ALA A 41 -27.58 -24.41 -34.05
CA ALA A 41 -28.61 -24.87 -33.14
C ALA A 41 -28.04 -24.62 -31.73
N PRO A 42 -28.76 -23.91 -30.84
CA PRO A 42 -28.29 -23.70 -29.48
C PRO A 42 -28.05 -25.08 -28.84
N ARG A 43 -26.82 -25.31 -28.37
CA ARG A 43 -26.47 -26.54 -27.64
C ARG A 43 -27.48 -26.73 -26.51
N SER A 44 -28.15 -27.88 -26.46
CA SER A 44 -29.05 -28.22 -25.35
C SER A 44 -28.28 -28.16 -24.03
N ILE A 45 -28.89 -27.58 -23.00
CA ILE A 45 -28.33 -27.58 -21.64
C ILE A 45 -28.80 -28.88 -20.98
N GLU A 46 -27.88 -29.84 -20.84
CA GLU A 46 -28.17 -31.13 -20.19
C GLU A 46 -28.00 -31.04 -18.68
N ASP A 47 -26.94 -30.35 -18.23
CA ASP A 47 -26.67 -30.06 -16.82
C ASP A 47 -26.49 -28.55 -16.62
N PRO A 48 -27.47 -27.86 -16.04
CA PRO A 48 -27.38 -26.42 -15.83
C PRO A 48 -26.33 -26.04 -14.78
N VAL A 49 -25.98 -26.92 -13.83
CA VAL A 49 -24.91 -26.64 -12.84
C VAL A 49 -23.55 -26.59 -13.52
N VAL A 50 -23.30 -27.49 -14.48
CA VAL A 50 -22.05 -27.49 -15.26
C VAL A 50 -21.93 -26.20 -16.08
N VAL A 51 -23.01 -25.76 -16.74
CA VAL A 51 -23.02 -24.51 -17.50
C VAL A 51 -22.79 -23.30 -16.59
N LEU A 52 -23.39 -23.26 -15.39
CA LEU A 52 -23.15 -22.19 -14.42
C LEU A 52 -21.75 -22.22 -13.80
N ALA A 53 -21.04 -23.35 -13.86
CA ALA A 53 -19.69 -23.47 -13.32
C ALA A 53 -18.59 -23.07 -14.33
N ASP A 54 -18.94 -22.94 -15.62
CA ASP A 54 -18.04 -22.58 -16.71
C ASP A 54 -18.07 -21.06 -16.97
N PRO A 55 -17.00 -20.31 -16.66
CA PRO A 55 -16.92 -18.88 -16.93
C PRO A 55 -16.78 -18.54 -18.41
N GLU A 56 -16.42 -19.49 -19.28
CA GLU A 56 -16.27 -19.26 -20.73
C GLU A 56 -17.59 -19.34 -21.50
N GLU A 57 -18.67 -19.79 -20.83
CA GLU A 57 -19.99 -19.84 -21.42
C GLU A 57 -20.60 -18.45 -21.64
N THR A 58 -21.48 -18.34 -22.63
CA THR A 58 -22.11 -17.05 -22.97
C THR A 58 -23.12 -16.63 -21.90
N SER A 59 -23.27 -15.32 -21.67
CA SER A 59 -24.28 -14.78 -20.72
C SER A 59 -25.69 -15.31 -20.99
N GLY A 60 -26.07 -15.47 -22.26
CA GLY A 60 -27.38 -16.04 -22.64
C GLY A 60 -27.56 -17.50 -22.21
N ARG A 61 -26.49 -18.29 -22.20
CA ARG A 61 -26.48 -19.68 -21.74
C ARG A 61 -26.48 -19.77 -20.21
N HIS A 62 -25.73 -18.90 -19.51
CA HIS A 62 -25.87 -18.78 -18.05
C HIS A 62 -27.30 -18.40 -17.64
N ALA A 63 -27.91 -17.44 -18.34
CA ALA A 63 -29.30 -17.05 -18.10
C ALA A 63 -30.30 -18.18 -18.32
N ALA A 64 -30.10 -18.99 -19.36
CA ALA A 64 -30.94 -20.15 -19.63
C ALA A 64 -30.74 -21.26 -18.59
N ALA A 65 -29.50 -21.54 -18.19
CA ALA A 65 -29.17 -22.52 -17.16
C ALA A 65 -29.73 -22.10 -15.79
N LEU A 66 -29.68 -20.81 -15.45
CA LEU A 66 -30.27 -20.29 -14.22
C LEU A 66 -31.79 -20.52 -14.19
N ARG A 67 -32.51 -20.22 -15.27
CA ARG A 67 -33.95 -20.50 -15.38
C ARG A 67 -34.29 -21.99 -15.27
N MET A 68 -33.42 -22.86 -15.78
CA MET A 68 -33.59 -24.31 -15.63
C MET A 68 -33.43 -24.75 -14.17
N LEU A 69 -32.43 -24.20 -13.46
CA LEU A 69 -32.25 -24.48 -12.02
C LEU A 69 -33.39 -23.95 -11.16
N GLU A 70 -34.00 -22.83 -11.54
CA GLU A 70 -35.18 -22.31 -10.85
C GLU A 70 -36.37 -23.29 -10.90
N ALA A 71 -36.46 -24.11 -11.95
CA ALA A 71 -37.48 -25.12 -12.11
C ALA A 71 -37.17 -26.44 -11.38
N THR A 72 -35.91 -26.70 -11.04
CA THR A 72 -35.46 -27.91 -10.34
C THR A 72 -35.23 -27.61 -8.87
N THR A 73 -36.09 -28.11 -8.00
CA THR A 73 -36.19 -27.81 -6.56
C THR A 73 -35.01 -28.35 -5.71
N GLU A 74 -33.76 -28.08 -6.09
CA GLU A 74 -32.54 -28.40 -5.31
C GLU A 74 -31.83 -27.11 -4.84
N PRO A 75 -32.26 -26.53 -3.70
CA PRO A 75 -31.76 -25.22 -3.23
C PRO A 75 -30.26 -25.20 -2.93
N ASP A 76 -29.72 -26.29 -2.38
CA ASP A 76 -28.33 -26.34 -1.91
C ASP A 76 -27.31 -26.36 -3.06
N ALA A 77 -27.57 -27.15 -4.10
CA ALA A 77 -26.70 -27.21 -5.28
C ALA A 77 -26.73 -25.86 -6.03
N THR A 78 -27.92 -25.28 -6.16
CA THR A 78 -28.12 -23.96 -6.77
C THR A 78 -27.39 -22.87 -5.99
N SER A 79 -27.57 -22.78 -4.67
CA SER A 79 -26.87 -21.80 -3.81
C SER A 79 -25.35 -21.88 -3.95
N ARG A 80 -24.78 -23.10 -3.96
CA ARG A 80 -23.32 -23.27 -4.16
C ARG A 80 -22.84 -22.77 -5.52
N ALA A 81 -23.56 -23.07 -6.59
CA ALA A 81 -23.22 -22.61 -7.94
C ALA A 81 -23.24 -21.08 -8.03
N LEU A 82 -24.30 -20.44 -7.53
CA LEU A 82 -24.45 -18.98 -7.57
C LEU A 82 -23.40 -18.26 -6.73
N LYS A 83 -23.10 -18.75 -5.52
CA LYS A 83 -22.02 -18.21 -4.69
C LYS A 83 -20.69 -18.22 -5.43
N ARG A 84 -20.40 -19.29 -6.19
CA ARG A 84 -19.19 -19.38 -7.03
C ARG A 84 -19.22 -18.35 -8.16
N MET A 85 -20.32 -18.22 -8.89
CA MET A 85 -20.44 -17.23 -9.97
C MET A 85 -20.21 -15.80 -9.48
N ILE A 86 -20.72 -15.46 -8.29
CA ILE A 86 -20.55 -14.13 -7.70
C ILE A 86 -19.08 -13.79 -7.46
N ILE A 87 -18.23 -14.75 -7.05
CA ILE A 87 -16.86 -14.48 -6.57
C ILE A 87 -15.75 -14.94 -7.51
N ALA A 88 -15.93 -16.01 -8.28
CA ALA A 88 -14.88 -16.60 -9.11
C ALA A 88 -14.54 -15.70 -10.29
N ASP A 89 -13.30 -15.72 -10.78
CA ASP A 89 -12.88 -14.93 -11.94
C ASP A 89 -13.52 -15.41 -13.26
N GLY A 90 -13.42 -14.58 -14.30
CA GLY A 90 -13.88 -14.90 -15.66
C GLY A 90 -15.36 -14.60 -15.96
N TYR A 91 -16.23 -14.52 -14.95
CA TYR A 91 -17.63 -14.16 -15.17
C TYR A 91 -17.83 -12.67 -15.47
N ALA A 92 -18.67 -12.38 -16.47
CA ALA A 92 -19.13 -11.04 -16.83
C ALA A 92 -20.04 -10.42 -15.75
N VAL A 93 -20.06 -9.09 -15.67
CA VAL A 93 -20.78 -8.33 -14.62
C VAL A 93 -22.28 -8.62 -14.59
N ASP A 94 -22.91 -8.73 -15.75
CA ASP A 94 -24.34 -9.05 -15.91
C ASP A 94 -24.67 -10.43 -15.34
N VAL A 95 -23.86 -11.45 -15.65
CA VAL A 95 -24.03 -12.81 -15.16
C VAL A 95 -23.88 -12.88 -13.64
N ARG A 96 -22.91 -12.15 -13.08
CA ARG A 96 -22.75 -12.07 -11.62
C ARG A 96 -23.93 -11.39 -10.95
N GLN A 97 -24.47 -10.33 -11.56
CA GLN A 97 -25.65 -9.65 -11.04
C GLN A 97 -26.86 -10.58 -11.04
N MET A 98 -27.06 -11.39 -12.10
CA MET A 98 -28.13 -12.41 -12.11
C MET A 98 -27.99 -13.40 -10.95
N ALA A 99 -26.76 -13.88 -10.68
CA ALA A 99 -26.50 -14.77 -9.57
C ALA A 99 -26.73 -14.09 -8.20
N TYR A 100 -26.33 -12.82 -8.06
CA TYR A 100 -26.58 -11.99 -6.88
C TYR A 100 -28.09 -11.81 -6.62
N ASP A 101 -28.85 -11.38 -7.63
CA ASP A 101 -30.28 -11.14 -7.54
C ASP A 101 -31.03 -12.42 -7.14
N ARG A 102 -30.60 -13.57 -7.67
CA ARG A 102 -31.17 -14.86 -7.30
C ARG A 102 -30.80 -15.27 -5.88
N MET A 103 -29.54 -15.11 -5.48
CA MET A 103 -29.07 -15.42 -4.13
C MET A 103 -29.80 -14.62 -3.07
N LYS A 104 -30.13 -13.36 -3.35
CA LYS A 104 -30.92 -12.48 -2.48
C LYS A 104 -32.31 -13.06 -2.16
N ILE A 105 -32.89 -13.83 -3.09
CA ILE A 105 -34.21 -14.45 -2.93
C ILE A 105 -34.10 -15.79 -2.19
N ILE A 106 -33.13 -16.64 -2.57
CA ILE A 106 -33.10 -18.04 -2.11
C ILE A 106 -32.29 -18.27 -0.83
N ASP A 107 -31.28 -17.43 -0.56
CA ASP A 107 -30.34 -17.57 0.56
C ASP A 107 -29.70 -16.20 0.89
N PRO A 108 -30.51 -15.20 1.35
CA PRO A 108 -30.02 -13.85 1.63
C PRO A 108 -28.92 -13.83 2.71
N GLU A 109 -29.04 -14.65 3.75
CA GLU A 109 -27.99 -14.76 4.78
C GLU A 109 -26.70 -15.36 4.22
N GLY A 110 -26.80 -16.37 3.36
CA GLY A 110 -25.64 -16.97 2.70
C GLY A 110 -24.97 -16.01 1.71
N LEU A 111 -25.74 -15.12 1.07
CA LEU A 111 -25.21 -14.01 0.30
C LEU A 111 -24.45 -13.02 1.18
N GLN A 112 -25.03 -12.62 2.31
CA GLN A 112 -24.38 -11.72 3.26
C GLN A 112 -23.03 -12.28 3.73
N ARG A 113 -23.04 -13.51 4.26
CA ARG A 113 -21.83 -14.19 4.74
C ARG A 113 -20.77 -14.35 3.64
N LEU A 114 -21.21 -14.58 2.39
CA LEU A 114 -20.30 -14.64 1.25
C LEU A 114 -19.61 -13.29 1.04
N LEU A 115 -20.38 -12.20 0.98
CA LEU A 115 -19.86 -10.87 0.69
C LEU A 115 -18.99 -10.33 1.82
N GLU A 116 -19.35 -10.56 3.09
CA GLU A 116 -18.54 -10.21 4.26
C GLU A 116 -17.11 -10.76 4.18
N ILE A 117 -16.97 -11.98 3.65
CA ILE A 117 -15.68 -12.68 3.55
C ILE A 117 -14.95 -12.36 2.25
N GLN A 118 -15.67 -12.25 1.13
CA GLN A 118 -15.09 -12.26 -0.21
C GLN A 118 -15.01 -10.88 -0.85
N MET A 119 -15.95 -9.96 -0.58
CA MET A 119 -15.97 -8.65 -1.23
C MET A 119 -14.62 -7.89 -1.13
N PRO A 120 -13.94 -7.85 0.03
CA PRO A 120 -12.62 -7.19 0.12
C PRO A 120 -11.55 -7.80 -0.79
N LYS A 121 -11.71 -9.08 -1.18
CA LYS A 121 -10.77 -9.89 -1.97
C LYS A 121 -11.12 -9.96 -3.46
N ILE A 122 -12.26 -9.42 -3.89
CA ILE A 122 -12.64 -9.39 -5.30
C ILE A 122 -11.70 -8.41 -6.02
N ASP A 123 -10.93 -8.94 -6.97
CA ASP A 123 -10.05 -8.16 -7.85
C ASP A 123 -10.73 -7.81 -9.19
N ALA A 124 -11.91 -8.37 -9.48
CA ALA A 124 -12.80 -7.95 -10.55
C ALA A 124 -13.41 -6.56 -10.24
N ILE A 125 -12.61 -5.52 -10.51
CA ILE A 125 -12.86 -4.10 -10.22
C ILE A 125 -14.28 -3.63 -10.60
N GLN A 126 -14.72 -3.90 -11.82
CA GLN A 126 -16.04 -3.45 -12.29
C GLN A 126 -17.17 -4.13 -11.52
N TRP A 127 -17.00 -5.40 -11.19
CA TRP A 127 -17.98 -6.14 -10.39
C TRP A 127 -18.02 -5.64 -8.94
N ARG A 128 -16.85 -5.35 -8.35
CA ARG A 128 -16.77 -4.78 -7.01
C ARG A 128 -17.44 -3.41 -6.92
N ALA A 129 -17.25 -2.55 -7.94
CA ALA A 129 -17.97 -1.28 -8.04
C ALA A 129 -19.49 -1.51 -8.10
N ARG A 130 -19.94 -2.45 -8.95
CA ARG A 130 -21.35 -2.80 -9.05
C ARG A 130 -21.94 -3.35 -7.75
N LEU A 131 -21.19 -4.15 -6.99
CA LEU A 131 -21.61 -4.61 -5.67
C LEU A 131 -21.82 -3.44 -4.69
N CYS A 132 -20.95 -2.42 -4.73
CA CYS A 132 -21.10 -1.22 -3.90
C CYS A 132 -22.40 -0.48 -4.23
N GLU A 133 -22.71 -0.31 -5.53
CA GLU A 133 -23.97 0.28 -5.99
C GLU A 133 -25.20 -0.51 -5.52
N LEU A 134 -25.14 -1.84 -5.63
CA LEU A 134 -26.25 -2.72 -5.22
C LEU A 134 -26.49 -2.68 -3.70
N ILE A 135 -25.44 -2.58 -2.90
CA ILE A 135 -25.52 -2.43 -1.43
C ILE A 135 -26.12 -1.06 -1.05
N ALA A 136 -25.76 0.00 -1.78
CA ALA A 136 -26.23 1.35 -1.49
C ALA A 136 -27.67 1.61 -1.99
N ALA A 137 -28.05 1.06 -3.15
CA ALA A 137 -29.38 1.27 -3.75
C ALA A 137 -30.53 0.74 -2.89
N GLU A 138 -30.27 -0.32 -2.13
CA GLU A 138 -31.16 -0.82 -1.09
C GLU A 138 -30.36 -0.84 0.23
N PRO A 139 -30.28 0.29 0.96
CA PRO A 139 -29.28 0.53 2.00
C PRO A 139 -29.12 -0.63 2.98
N TRP A 140 -28.20 -1.54 2.67
CA TRP A 140 -27.99 -2.75 3.44
C TRP A 140 -27.04 -2.44 4.59
N ILE A 141 -27.59 -1.86 5.65
CA ILE A 141 -26.85 -1.33 6.80
C ILE A 141 -25.85 -2.34 7.40
N ASP A 142 -26.22 -3.62 7.46
CA ASP A 142 -25.36 -4.70 7.97
C ASP A 142 -24.07 -4.89 7.15
N MET A 143 -24.02 -4.41 5.90
CA MET A 143 -22.83 -4.45 5.03
C MET A 143 -21.85 -3.30 5.27
N THR A 144 -22.16 -2.35 6.15
CA THR A 144 -21.30 -1.21 6.47
C THR A 144 -19.89 -1.64 6.92
N PRO A 145 -19.71 -2.60 7.85
CA PRO A 145 -18.37 -3.10 8.20
C PRO A 145 -17.63 -3.72 7.01
N THR A 146 -18.34 -4.35 6.07
CA THR A 146 -17.76 -4.96 4.87
C THR A 146 -17.26 -3.90 3.91
N LEU A 147 -18.05 -2.85 3.65
CA LEU A 147 -17.63 -1.69 2.85
C LEU A 147 -16.39 -1.03 3.45
N ILE A 148 -16.35 -0.82 4.77
CA ILE A 148 -15.19 -0.26 5.47
C ILE A 148 -13.94 -1.14 5.29
N ARG A 149 -14.06 -2.47 5.48
CA ARG A 149 -12.93 -3.39 5.29
C ARG A 149 -12.43 -3.40 3.84
N ALA A 150 -13.34 -3.34 2.89
CA ALA A 150 -13.03 -3.29 1.47
C ALA A 150 -12.36 -1.95 1.10
N TRP A 151 -12.89 -0.84 1.58
CA TRP A 151 -12.34 0.50 1.36
C TRP A 151 -10.91 0.62 1.90
N ALA A 152 -10.68 0.19 3.13
CA ALA A 152 -9.37 0.27 3.79
C ALA A 152 -8.31 -0.69 3.21
N ARG A 153 -8.66 -1.56 2.25
CA ARG A 153 -7.65 -2.33 1.50
C ARG A 153 -6.98 -1.40 0.48
N PRO A 154 -5.63 -1.27 0.52
CA PRO A 154 -4.91 -0.55 -0.52
C PRO A 154 -5.13 -1.21 -1.88
N MET A 155 -5.52 -0.41 -2.87
CA MET A 155 -5.70 -0.83 -4.26
C MET A 155 -5.06 0.24 -5.17
N PRO A 156 -3.71 0.30 -5.20
CA PRO A 156 -3.01 1.30 -5.98
C PRO A 156 -3.38 1.18 -7.46
N ASN A 157 -3.47 2.31 -8.14
CA ASN A 157 -3.79 2.44 -9.57
C ASN A 157 -5.18 1.93 -9.98
N TRP A 158 -6.09 1.64 -9.04
CA TRP A 158 -7.47 1.32 -9.38
C TRP A 158 -8.27 2.58 -9.76
N VAL A 159 -8.19 3.61 -8.94
CA VAL A 159 -8.84 4.92 -9.17
C VAL A 159 -7.77 6.01 -9.18
N GLU A 160 -8.01 7.10 -9.91
CA GLU A 160 -7.11 8.25 -9.97
C GLU A 160 -7.09 9.00 -8.64
N ASP A 161 -8.27 9.27 -8.06
CA ASP A 161 -8.43 9.85 -6.72
C ASP A 161 -8.96 8.78 -5.74
N PRO A 162 -8.29 8.52 -4.60
CA PRO A 162 -8.81 7.66 -3.53
C PRO A 162 -10.23 8.01 -3.05
N LYS A 163 -10.70 9.25 -3.26
CA LYS A 163 -12.07 9.68 -2.95
C LYS A 163 -13.14 9.07 -3.86
N ASP A 164 -12.72 8.60 -5.04
CA ASP A 164 -13.60 7.96 -6.03
C ASP A 164 -13.73 6.45 -5.81
N ARG A 165 -13.15 5.92 -4.72
CA ARG A 165 -13.29 4.51 -4.34
C ARG A 165 -14.78 4.14 -4.20
N PRO A 166 -15.28 3.11 -4.92
CA PRO A 166 -16.71 2.75 -4.89
C PRO A 166 -17.25 2.43 -3.50
N GLU A 167 -16.42 1.89 -2.61
CA GLU A 167 -16.83 1.60 -1.24
C GLU A 167 -17.11 2.87 -0.43
N ARG A 168 -16.29 3.92 -0.63
CA ARG A 168 -16.51 5.24 -0.02
C ARG A 168 -17.79 5.87 -0.56
N LEU A 169 -17.98 5.82 -1.88
CA LEU A 169 -19.17 6.38 -2.54
C LEU A 169 -20.45 5.66 -2.09
N ALA A 170 -20.42 4.35 -1.90
CA ALA A 170 -21.56 3.60 -1.36
C ALA A 170 -21.88 4.02 0.09
N LEU A 171 -20.87 4.21 0.95
CA LEU A 171 -21.09 4.71 2.30
C LEU A 171 -21.68 6.13 2.29
N ILE A 172 -21.22 6.99 1.36
CA ILE A 172 -21.76 8.35 1.19
C ILE A 172 -23.22 8.30 0.71
N GLU A 173 -23.56 7.43 -0.23
CA GLU A 173 -24.95 7.26 -0.70
C GLU A 173 -25.86 6.77 0.43
N MET A 174 -25.37 5.85 1.27
CA MET A 174 -26.15 5.29 2.39
C MET A 174 -26.37 6.27 3.55
N TYR A 175 -25.39 7.14 3.85
CA TYR A 175 -25.38 7.94 5.10
C TYR A 175 -25.25 9.45 4.90
N GLY A 176 -24.82 9.91 3.72
CA GLY A 176 -24.40 11.28 3.44
C GLY A 176 -22.93 11.54 3.76
N GLU A 177 -22.27 12.40 2.98
CA GLU A 177 -20.83 12.71 3.13
C GLU A 177 -20.51 13.34 4.49
N ASP A 178 -21.36 14.24 4.99
CA ASP A 178 -21.18 14.89 6.30
C ASP A 178 -21.21 13.90 7.47
N ARG A 179 -21.83 12.73 7.28
CA ARG A 179 -22.00 11.70 8.31
C ARG A 179 -20.95 10.61 8.23
N LEU A 180 -20.14 10.54 7.18
CA LEU A 180 -19.17 9.47 6.95
C LEU A 180 -18.21 9.30 8.13
N ALA A 181 -17.71 10.40 8.69
CA ALA A 181 -16.83 10.37 9.85
C ALA A 181 -17.53 9.80 11.09
N ASP A 182 -18.78 10.19 11.34
CA ASP A 182 -19.55 9.66 12.48
C ASP A 182 -19.89 8.18 12.31
N VAL A 183 -20.11 7.72 11.08
CA VAL A 183 -20.31 6.28 10.78
C VAL A 183 -19.05 5.49 11.11
N LEU A 184 -17.88 5.96 10.68
CA LEU A 184 -16.60 5.30 11.00
C LEU A 184 -16.36 5.25 12.52
N VAL A 185 -16.69 6.33 13.23
CA VAL A 185 -16.62 6.38 14.70
C VAL A 185 -17.57 5.38 15.34
N GLN A 186 -18.83 5.39 14.94
CA GLN A 186 -19.85 4.51 15.50
C GLN A 186 -19.47 3.04 15.31
N VAL A 187 -19.11 2.65 14.08
CA VAL A 187 -18.66 1.27 13.78
C VAL A 187 -17.42 0.90 14.58
N MET A 188 -16.47 1.82 14.77
CA MET A 188 -15.28 1.59 15.57
C MET A 188 -15.60 1.35 17.06
N LEU A 189 -16.53 2.11 17.63
CA LEU A 189 -16.88 2.03 19.05
C LEU A 189 -17.82 0.86 19.36
N ASP A 190 -18.71 0.50 18.44
CA ASP A 190 -19.63 -0.64 18.59
C ASP A 190 -18.92 -1.99 18.37
N ALA A 191 -17.82 -1.99 17.62
CA ALA A 191 -17.04 -3.19 17.36
C ALA A 191 -16.35 -3.73 18.61
N ASP A 192 -16.41 -5.05 18.81
CA ASP A 192 -15.75 -5.71 19.93
C ASP A 192 -14.22 -5.44 19.92
N PRO A 193 -13.64 -4.95 21.05
CA PRO A 193 -12.22 -4.57 21.12
C PRO A 193 -11.24 -5.73 20.87
N VAL A 194 -11.67 -6.97 21.06
CA VAL A 194 -10.82 -8.17 20.96
C VAL A 194 -11.06 -8.88 19.63
N VAL A 195 -12.31 -9.22 19.32
CA VAL A 195 -12.69 -9.99 18.13
C VAL A 195 -12.63 -9.13 16.86
N ALA A 196 -13.02 -7.86 16.96
CA ALA A 196 -13.10 -6.94 15.83
C ALA A 196 -12.00 -5.86 15.83
N ALA A 197 -10.90 -6.09 16.55
CA ALA A 197 -9.76 -5.16 16.64
C ALA A 197 -9.25 -4.67 15.27
N ASN A 198 -9.26 -5.54 14.26
CA ASN A 198 -8.86 -5.17 12.90
C ASN A 198 -9.82 -4.15 12.27
N LEU A 199 -11.14 -4.33 12.41
CA LEU A 199 -12.13 -3.39 11.88
C LEU A 199 -11.97 -2.01 12.53
N ARG A 200 -11.71 -1.98 13.84
CA ARG A 200 -11.47 -0.75 14.59
C ARG A 200 -10.24 0.00 14.07
N ALA A 201 -9.13 -0.70 13.84
CA ALA A 201 -7.94 -0.11 13.24
C ALA A 201 -8.19 0.43 11.83
N ARG A 202 -9.02 -0.26 11.02
CA ARG A 202 -9.40 0.23 9.68
C ARG A 202 -10.27 1.48 9.73
N CYS A 203 -11.23 1.57 10.65
CA CYS A 203 -12.03 2.77 10.83
C CYS A 203 -11.14 3.97 11.21
N TRP A 204 -10.18 3.77 12.11
CA TRP A 204 -9.19 4.78 12.48
C TRP A 204 -8.35 5.24 11.27
N GLU A 205 -7.77 4.30 10.53
CA GLU A 205 -6.96 4.58 9.33
C GLU A 205 -7.74 5.41 8.30
N LEU A 206 -9.01 5.07 8.05
CA LEU A 206 -9.87 5.81 7.14
C LEU A 206 -10.22 7.21 7.65
N LEU A 207 -10.43 7.39 8.96
CA LEU A 207 -10.63 8.73 9.55
C LEU A 207 -9.40 9.62 9.32
N VAL A 208 -8.19 9.08 9.50
CA VAL A 208 -6.95 9.82 9.23
C VAL A 208 -6.79 10.11 7.73
N ALA A 209 -7.04 9.12 6.88
CA ALA A 209 -6.93 9.26 5.42
C ALA A 209 -7.92 10.28 4.83
N GLU A 210 -9.14 10.39 5.38
CA GLU A 210 -10.12 11.43 5.00
C GLU A 210 -9.79 12.83 5.56
N GLY A 211 -8.62 13.00 6.16
CA GLY A 211 -8.19 14.27 6.76
C GLY A 211 -9.01 14.67 7.99
N ARG A 212 -9.72 13.73 8.64
CA ARG A 212 -10.54 13.99 9.84
C ARG A 212 -9.71 13.90 11.12
N ARG A 213 -8.50 14.47 11.11
CA ARG A 213 -7.56 14.44 12.26
C ARG A 213 -8.16 15.09 13.50
N ASP A 214 -8.89 16.20 13.34
CA ASP A 214 -9.55 16.87 14.46
C ASP A 214 -10.56 15.94 15.15
N ARG A 215 -11.32 15.17 14.36
CA ARG A 215 -12.27 14.18 14.89
C ARG A 215 -11.55 13.09 15.68
N VAL A 216 -10.41 12.61 15.18
CA VAL A 216 -9.54 11.64 15.88
C VAL A 216 -9.03 12.21 17.22
N VAL A 217 -8.65 13.47 17.25
CA VAL A 217 -8.22 14.15 18.48
C VAL A 217 -9.38 14.28 19.48
N GLU A 218 -10.58 14.66 19.02
CA GLU A 218 -11.79 14.69 19.85
C GLU A 218 -12.12 13.32 20.44
N LEU A 219 -12.00 12.25 19.65
CA LEU A 219 -12.22 10.87 20.10
C LEU A 219 -11.26 10.46 21.21
N LEU A 220 -9.98 10.81 21.06
CA LEU A 220 -8.98 10.57 22.10
C LEU A 220 -9.29 11.36 23.38
N ALA A 221 -9.84 12.57 23.26
CA ALA A 221 -10.24 13.38 24.42
C ALA A 221 -11.60 12.98 25.04
N SER A 222 -12.45 12.26 24.30
CA SER A 222 -13.82 11.94 24.72
C SER A 222 -13.86 11.02 25.94
N SER A 223 -14.74 11.34 26.89
CA SER A 223 -15.08 10.50 28.04
C SER A 223 -15.97 9.30 27.68
N ASP A 224 -16.58 9.31 26.49
CA ASP A 224 -17.51 8.26 26.04
C ASP A 224 -16.79 6.95 25.75
N VAL A 225 -15.49 7.03 25.46
CA VAL A 225 -14.65 5.85 25.24
C VAL A 225 -14.05 5.39 26.56
N SER A 226 -14.45 4.20 26.99
CA SER A 226 -14.02 3.55 28.21
C SER A 226 -12.51 3.68 28.46
N PRO A 227 -12.07 4.12 29.66
CA PRO A 227 -10.66 4.14 30.03
C PRO A 227 -9.99 2.76 30.02
N ARG A 228 -10.79 1.67 30.03
CA ARG A 228 -10.30 0.28 29.96
C ARG A 228 -10.12 -0.22 28.54
N ASP A 229 -10.53 0.56 27.53
CA ASP A 229 -10.27 0.23 26.14
C ASP A 229 -8.76 0.31 25.86
N GLY A 230 -8.12 -0.83 25.65
CA GLY A 230 -6.67 -0.91 25.53
C GLY A 230 -6.13 -0.11 24.34
N MET A 231 -6.80 -0.14 23.19
CA MET A 231 -6.37 0.62 22.01
C MET A 231 -6.42 2.12 22.31
N PHE A 232 -7.54 2.64 22.79
CA PHE A 232 -7.67 4.07 23.06
C PHE A 232 -6.81 4.55 24.22
N ARG A 233 -6.61 3.73 25.26
CA ARG A 233 -5.67 4.04 26.35
C ARG A 233 -4.26 4.28 25.81
N ASP A 234 -3.75 3.36 25.01
CA ASP A 234 -2.39 3.43 24.48
C ASP A 234 -2.25 4.59 23.47
N LEU A 235 -3.23 4.79 22.58
CA LEU A 235 -3.23 5.90 21.62
C LEU A 235 -3.33 7.28 22.29
N ARG A 236 -4.10 7.40 23.38
CA ARG A 236 -4.15 8.62 24.20
C ARG A 236 -2.80 8.92 24.82
N GLU A 237 -2.12 7.89 25.34
CA GLU A 237 -0.81 8.03 25.96
C GLU A 237 0.23 8.52 24.95
N ILE A 238 0.31 7.88 23.78
CA ILE A 238 1.22 8.29 22.70
C ILE A 238 0.92 9.72 22.25
N SER A 239 -0.33 10.01 21.91
CA SER A 239 -0.74 11.35 21.47
C SER A 239 -0.44 12.43 22.50
N LYS A 240 -0.70 12.17 23.79
CA LYS A 240 -0.41 13.11 24.88
C LYS A 240 1.08 13.36 25.04
N ARG A 241 1.90 12.32 24.89
CA ARG A 241 3.35 12.38 25.15
C ARG A 241 4.17 12.91 23.99
N THR A 242 3.75 12.66 22.76
CA THR A 242 4.54 12.99 21.56
C THR A 242 3.83 13.96 20.62
N GLY A 243 2.51 14.13 20.75
CA GLY A 243 1.68 14.90 19.81
C GLY A 243 1.37 14.15 18.50
N ILE A 244 1.84 12.91 18.36
CA ILE A 244 1.73 12.12 17.13
C ILE A 244 0.43 11.32 17.14
N ILE A 245 -0.24 11.30 15.99
CA ILE A 245 -1.43 10.49 15.74
C ILE A 245 -1.05 9.38 14.75
N PRO A 246 -1.10 8.10 15.14
CA PRO A 246 -0.86 6.98 14.21
C PRO A 246 -1.78 7.06 13.00
N ALA A 247 -1.25 6.84 11.80
CA ALA A 247 -1.97 7.00 10.54
C ALA A 247 -2.58 5.70 10.03
N ASN A 248 -1.90 4.56 10.23
CA ASN A 248 -2.35 3.27 9.72
C ASN A 248 -2.34 2.17 10.79
N ARG A 249 -2.76 0.95 10.40
CA ARG A 249 -2.80 -0.20 11.30
C ARG A 249 -1.43 -0.53 11.93
N GLU A 250 -0.36 -0.45 11.15
CA GLU A 250 0.98 -0.81 11.64
C GLU A 250 1.47 0.21 12.67
N GLU A 251 1.25 1.49 12.42
CA GLU A 251 1.53 2.56 13.37
C GLU A 251 0.68 2.46 14.65
N ILE A 252 -0.56 1.95 14.58
CA ILE A 252 -1.34 1.64 15.79
C ILE A 252 -0.67 0.50 16.59
N ILE A 253 -0.16 -0.54 15.92
CA ILE A 253 0.56 -1.63 16.59
C ILE A 253 1.85 -1.08 17.22
N TRP A 254 2.60 -0.28 16.48
CA TRP A 254 3.80 0.40 16.93
C TRP A 254 3.52 1.23 18.20
N ALA A 255 2.56 2.15 18.14
CA ALA A 255 2.12 2.99 19.27
C ALA A 255 1.82 2.15 20.52
N ARG A 256 1.07 1.06 20.35
CA ARG A 256 0.71 0.16 21.44
C ARG A 256 1.90 -0.62 21.99
N THR A 257 2.84 -1.01 21.15
CA THR A 257 4.08 -1.66 21.58
C THR A 257 4.94 -0.70 22.40
N LEU A 258 5.03 0.58 22.03
CA LEU A 258 5.75 1.59 22.82
C LEU A 258 5.13 1.81 24.21
N CYS A 259 3.82 1.62 24.37
CA CYS A 259 3.14 1.71 25.66
C CYS A 259 3.33 0.49 26.57
N ARG A 260 3.99 -0.58 26.11
CA ARG A 260 4.26 -1.74 26.96
C ARG A 260 5.32 -1.42 28.03
N PRO A 261 5.26 -2.04 29.23
CA PRO A 261 6.18 -1.73 30.33
C PRO A 261 7.66 -1.80 29.95
N GLU A 262 8.05 -2.79 29.13
CA GLU A 262 9.41 -2.98 28.65
C GLU A 262 9.97 -1.79 27.84
N ASN A 263 9.10 -0.99 27.22
CA ASN A 263 9.48 0.15 26.38
C ASN A 263 9.39 1.50 27.10
N THR A 264 9.09 1.52 28.41
CA THR A 264 8.92 2.75 29.19
C THR A 264 10.13 3.68 29.07
N GLY A 265 11.34 3.14 29.20
CA GLY A 265 12.57 3.94 29.09
C GLY A 265 12.77 4.59 27.72
N PHE A 266 12.44 3.87 26.64
CA PHE A 266 12.47 4.43 25.29
C PHE A 266 11.40 5.51 25.11
N LEU A 267 10.16 5.26 25.55
CA LEU A 267 9.07 6.22 25.41
C LEU A 267 9.32 7.51 26.23
N ASP A 268 9.99 7.39 27.39
CA ASP A 268 10.52 8.51 28.19
C ASP A 268 11.55 9.33 27.43
N ALA A 269 12.53 8.68 26.81
CA ALA A 269 13.51 9.37 25.97
C ALA A 269 12.85 10.04 24.75
N ALA A 270 11.91 9.35 24.09
CA ALA A 270 11.22 9.86 22.90
C ALA A 270 10.36 11.08 23.21
N ALA A 271 9.60 11.06 24.31
CA ALA A 271 8.82 12.22 24.76
C ALA A 271 9.73 13.41 25.10
N ALA A 272 10.81 13.18 25.84
CA ALA A 272 11.78 14.22 26.18
C ALA A 272 12.46 14.82 24.92
N ALA A 273 12.72 14.00 23.90
CA ALA A 273 13.24 14.47 22.62
C ALA A 273 12.20 15.31 21.84
N CYS A 274 10.93 14.88 21.82
CA CYS A 274 9.83 15.64 21.22
C CYS A 274 9.68 17.04 21.86
N ASP A 275 9.87 17.15 23.17
CA ASP A 275 9.84 18.43 23.89
C ASP A 275 10.95 19.40 23.46
N ARG A 276 12.07 18.90 22.94
CA ARG A 276 13.14 19.72 22.37
C ARG A 276 12.83 20.23 20.96
N VAL A 277 11.95 19.55 20.23
CA VAL A 277 11.54 19.97 18.89
C VAL A 277 10.66 21.23 18.99
N PRO A 278 10.89 22.29 18.19
CA PRO A 278 10.02 23.46 18.16
C PRO A 278 8.56 23.11 17.83
N ALA A 279 7.60 23.77 18.50
CA ALA A 279 6.18 23.47 18.36
C ALA A 279 5.67 23.54 16.91
N SER A 280 6.23 24.45 16.08
CA SER A 280 5.89 24.56 14.66
C SER A 280 6.19 23.29 13.86
N ARG A 281 7.16 22.48 14.30
CA ARG A 281 7.56 21.23 13.62
C ARG A 281 6.93 19.98 14.21
N ARG A 282 6.49 20.02 15.48
CA ARG A 282 5.87 18.84 16.12
C ARG A 282 4.63 18.33 15.38
N SER A 283 3.91 19.22 14.70
CA SER A 283 2.71 18.85 13.94
C SER A 283 2.98 17.96 12.72
N SER A 284 4.20 18.01 12.18
CA SER A 284 4.65 17.20 11.04
C SER A 284 5.37 15.93 11.46
N LEU A 285 5.60 15.70 12.76
CA LEU A 285 6.23 14.47 13.23
C LEU A 285 5.32 13.27 13.04
N GLU A 286 5.94 12.17 12.67
CA GLU A 286 5.33 10.85 12.51
C GLU A 286 6.00 9.84 13.45
N LEU A 287 5.41 8.65 13.62
CA LEU A 287 5.96 7.66 14.55
C LEU A 287 7.39 7.23 14.17
N ARG A 288 7.71 7.20 12.88
CA ARG A 288 9.07 6.91 12.38
C ARG A 288 10.13 7.89 12.88
N ASP A 289 9.74 9.09 13.28
CA ASP A 289 10.66 10.11 13.76
C ASP A 289 11.06 9.89 15.21
N LEU A 290 10.33 9.08 15.99
CA LEU A 290 10.65 8.86 17.40
C LEU A 290 12.03 8.22 17.59
N GLY A 291 12.34 7.18 16.81
CA GLY A 291 13.67 6.55 16.81
C GLY A 291 14.77 7.52 16.37
N VAL A 292 14.50 8.33 15.33
CA VAL A 292 15.41 9.36 14.81
C VAL A 292 15.70 10.44 15.87
N LEU A 293 14.68 10.91 16.58
CA LEU A 293 14.83 11.91 17.64
C LEU A 293 15.60 11.37 18.84
N VAL A 294 15.31 10.14 19.27
CA VAL A 294 16.07 9.50 20.35
C VAL A 294 17.53 9.30 19.95
N ALA A 295 17.78 8.84 18.72
CA ALA A 295 19.12 8.70 18.17
C ALA A 295 19.88 10.03 18.12
N ALA A 296 19.25 11.09 17.59
CA ALA A 296 19.83 12.42 17.56
C ALA A 296 20.22 12.89 18.97
N MET A 297 19.33 12.75 19.95
CA MET A 297 19.62 13.13 21.34
C MET A 297 20.75 12.32 22.00
N ARG A 298 21.00 11.10 21.54
CA ARG A 298 22.06 10.22 22.07
C ARG A 298 23.40 10.43 21.36
N LEU A 299 23.39 10.73 20.07
CA LEU A 299 24.59 10.95 19.25
C LEU A 299 25.10 12.38 19.40
N ASP A 300 24.24 13.35 19.09
CA ASP A 300 24.53 14.78 19.18
C ASP A 300 23.21 15.57 19.34
N PRO A 301 22.86 16.01 20.56
CA PRO A 301 21.66 16.81 20.83
C PRO A 301 21.53 18.10 20.01
N ASP A 302 22.62 18.62 19.44
CA ASP A 302 22.58 19.82 18.61
C ASP A 302 21.94 19.55 17.23
N LEU A 303 21.91 18.29 16.76
CA LEU A 303 21.22 17.89 15.53
C LEU A 303 19.72 18.26 15.56
N VAL A 304 19.04 18.06 16.69
CA VAL A 304 17.61 18.37 16.86
C VAL A 304 17.34 19.88 16.77
N LYS A 305 18.35 20.72 17.05
CA LYS A 305 18.22 22.18 17.00
C LYS A 305 18.41 22.75 15.60
N GLN A 306 19.02 21.98 14.68
CA GLN A 306 19.25 22.45 13.32
C GLN A 306 17.92 22.68 12.59
N ASP A 307 17.89 23.71 11.75
CA ASP A 307 16.76 23.95 10.89
C ASP A 307 16.83 23.14 9.59
N GLU A 308 15.69 23.10 8.89
CA GLU A 308 15.53 22.35 7.64
C GLU A 308 16.52 22.81 6.57
N ALA A 309 16.79 24.12 6.49
CA ALA A 309 17.76 24.68 5.55
C ALA A 309 19.19 24.24 5.85
N THR A 310 19.58 24.21 7.13
CA THR A 310 20.91 23.80 7.57
C THR A 310 21.13 22.31 7.31
N LEU A 311 20.18 21.46 7.71
CA LEU A 311 20.25 20.02 7.44
C LEU A 311 20.31 19.73 5.94
N TYR A 312 19.47 20.40 5.15
CA TYR A 312 19.44 20.23 3.70
C TYR A 312 20.76 20.65 3.04
N GLU A 313 21.29 21.83 3.37
CA GLU A 313 22.56 22.29 2.79
C GLU A 313 23.74 21.43 3.21
N GLY A 314 23.73 20.89 4.43
CA GLY A 314 24.69 19.87 4.84
C GLY A 314 24.57 18.65 3.94
N LEU A 315 23.37 18.06 3.81
CA LEU A 315 23.15 16.84 3.04
C LEU A 315 23.51 17.03 1.57
N ARG A 316 23.14 18.18 0.99
CA ARG A 316 23.45 18.52 -0.40
C ARG A 316 24.95 18.51 -0.69
N LYS A 317 25.78 18.91 0.26
CA LYS A 317 27.25 18.85 0.14
C LYS A 317 27.78 17.41 0.18
N ASP A 318 27.08 16.51 0.85
CA ASP A 318 27.49 15.12 1.00
C ASP A 318 27.00 14.25 -0.17
N VAL A 319 25.74 14.42 -0.59
CA VAL A 319 25.07 13.51 -1.53
C VAL A 319 24.85 14.07 -2.93
N ASP A 320 24.87 15.40 -3.10
CA ASP A 320 24.53 16.07 -4.37
C ASP A 320 25.75 16.79 -4.99
N VAL A 321 26.94 16.22 -4.79
CA VAL A 321 28.21 16.74 -5.34
C VAL A 321 28.21 16.66 -6.88
N ASP A 322 28.66 17.73 -7.53
CA ASP A 322 28.75 17.78 -8.99
C ASP A 322 29.62 16.64 -9.55
N GLY A 323 29.08 15.92 -10.54
CA GLY A 323 29.76 14.78 -11.16
C GLY A 323 29.66 13.47 -10.36
N ARG A 324 29.01 13.44 -9.19
CA ARG A 324 28.74 12.19 -8.48
C ARG A 324 27.89 11.26 -9.35
N ARG A 325 28.38 10.03 -9.53
CA ARG A 325 27.60 8.96 -10.15
C ARG A 325 26.41 8.64 -9.25
N LEU A 326 25.22 8.59 -9.84
CA LEU A 326 24.07 7.97 -9.19
C LEU A 326 24.03 6.50 -9.53
N TYR A 327 23.59 5.73 -8.56
CA TYR A 327 23.14 4.37 -8.74
C TYR A 327 21.65 4.36 -8.48
N SER A 328 20.87 3.84 -9.42
CA SER A 328 19.41 3.89 -9.36
C SER A 328 18.81 2.63 -9.93
N ALA A 329 17.73 2.15 -9.32
CA ALA A 329 17.10 0.91 -9.71
C ALA A 329 16.51 1.05 -11.11
N ASN A 330 16.54 -0.04 -11.88
CA ASN A 330 15.94 -0.03 -13.19
C ASN A 330 14.41 -0.09 -13.12
N PHE A 331 13.75 1.06 -13.32
CA PHE A 331 12.28 1.18 -13.38
C PHE A 331 11.68 0.98 -14.79
N THR A 332 12.39 0.33 -15.72
CA THR A 332 11.87 0.12 -17.10
C THR A 332 10.50 -0.57 -17.08
N GLY A 333 9.49 0.10 -17.65
CA GLY A 333 8.09 -0.35 -17.67
C GLY A 333 7.15 0.42 -16.74
N TRP A 334 7.66 1.38 -15.97
CA TRP A 334 6.86 2.27 -15.12
C TRP A 334 6.73 3.67 -15.74
N ASN A 335 5.53 4.25 -15.67
CA ASN A 335 5.13 5.46 -16.42
C ASN A 335 5.46 6.80 -15.75
N ASP A 336 6.27 6.81 -14.68
CA ASP A 336 6.61 8.03 -13.96
C ASP A 336 8.13 8.16 -13.79
N THR A 337 8.62 9.40 -13.92
CA THR A 337 10.04 9.73 -13.80
C THR A 337 10.41 9.73 -12.32
N HIS A 338 10.86 8.58 -11.82
CA HIS A 338 11.41 8.49 -10.47
C HIS A 338 12.86 9.01 -10.48
N THR A 339 13.18 9.86 -9.52
CA THR A 339 14.53 10.38 -9.31
C THR A 339 14.88 10.24 -7.84
N GLU A 340 16.13 9.87 -7.59
CA GLU A 340 16.68 9.64 -6.25
C GLU A 340 17.63 10.77 -5.85
N ARG A 341 17.70 11.85 -6.65
CA ARG A 341 18.50 13.04 -6.33
C ARG A 341 17.84 13.86 -5.25
N LEU A 342 18.60 14.17 -4.20
CA LEU A 342 18.14 14.99 -3.08
C LEU A 342 17.50 16.32 -3.54
N ARG A 343 18.12 17.04 -4.48
CA ARG A 343 17.57 18.30 -5.03
C ARG A 343 16.25 18.15 -5.78
N GLU A 344 16.00 17.01 -6.40
CA GLU A 344 14.81 16.79 -7.22
C GLU A 344 13.63 16.31 -6.35
N VAL A 345 13.92 15.56 -5.29
CA VAL A 345 12.89 15.12 -4.32
C VAL A 345 12.62 16.10 -3.19
N ARG A 346 13.37 17.21 -3.08
CA ARG A 346 13.30 18.17 -1.98
C ARG A 346 11.88 18.59 -1.57
N ARG A 347 10.98 18.79 -2.52
CA ARG A 347 9.59 19.21 -2.24
C ARG A 347 8.77 18.17 -1.48
N LYS A 348 9.20 16.91 -1.50
CA LYS A 348 8.57 15.80 -0.77
C LYS A 348 9.16 15.60 0.62
N LEU A 349 10.31 16.19 0.92
CA LEU A 349 11.06 15.96 2.16
C LEU A 349 10.63 16.93 3.26
N ASP A 350 10.44 16.39 4.45
CA ASP A 350 10.27 17.17 5.68
C ASP A 350 11.55 17.20 6.52
N TRP A 351 11.51 17.90 7.65
CA TRP A 351 12.65 18.01 8.57
C TRP A 351 13.07 16.67 9.18
N GLY A 352 12.13 15.77 9.46
CA GLY A 352 12.39 14.43 10.01
C GLY A 352 13.15 13.56 9.02
N ASP A 353 12.76 13.59 7.74
CA ASP A 353 13.46 12.92 6.64
C ASP A 353 14.93 13.38 6.54
N LEU A 354 15.18 14.70 6.61
CA LEU A 354 16.54 15.25 6.54
C LEU A 354 17.38 14.85 7.76
N LEU A 355 16.80 14.88 8.96
CA LEU A 355 17.49 14.45 10.17
C LEU A 355 17.82 12.95 10.12
N ALA A 356 16.90 12.11 9.64
CA ALA A 356 17.12 10.69 9.46
C ALA A 356 18.30 10.45 8.48
N MET A 357 18.28 11.07 7.30
CA MET A 357 19.39 10.91 6.33
C MET A 357 20.74 11.38 6.89
N ARG A 358 20.77 12.45 7.69
CA ARG A 358 21.99 12.91 8.38
C ARG A 358 22.54 11.83 9.31
N ILE A 359 21.68 11.24 10.15
CA ILE A 359 22.06 10.14 11.05
C ILE A 359 22.53 8.92 10.26
N ALA A 360 21.88 8.58 9.13
CA ALA A 360 22.29 7.45 8.28
C ALA A 360 23.72 7.63 7.74
N ILE A 361 24.03 8.80 7.16
CA ILE A 361 25.35 9.09 6.61
C ILE A 361 26.42 9.08 7.71
N GLU A 362 26.16 9.70 8.86
CA GLU A 362 27.09 9.70 10.00
C GLU A 362 27.32 8.30 10.55
N SER A 363 26.27 7.48 10.64
CA SER A 363 26.35 6.08 11.07
C SER A 363 27.23 5.25 10.13
N LEU A 364 27.06 5.42 8.81
CA LEU A 364 27.85 4.72 7.80
C LEU A 364 29.29 5.27 7.66
N GLY A 365 29.57 6.43 8.24
CA GLY A 365 30.92 6.96 8.43
C GLY A 365 31.73 6.21 9.50
N ILE A 366 31.09 5.42 10.36
CA ILE A 366 31.77 4.65 11.41
C ILE A 366 32.23 3.30 10.85
N ASP A 367 33.55 3.05 10.91
CA ASP A 367 34.17 1.81 10.37
C ASP A 367 33.55 0.53 10.93
N ALA A 368 33.24 0.49 12.22
CA ALA A 368 32.64 -0.69 12.84
C ALA A 368 31.25 -1.01 12.26
N VAL A 369 30.42 0.02 12.06
CA VAL A 369 29.07 -0.10 11.49
C VAL A 369 29.17 -0.54 10.04
N ARG A 370 29.96 0.17 9.24
CA ARG A 370 30.18 -0.14 7.83
C ARG A 370 30.75 -1.55 7.65
N GLY A 371 31.74 -1.93 8.44
CA GLY A 371 32.30 -3.27 8.45
C GLY A 371 31.27 -4.35 8.79
N HIS A 372 30.31 -4.06 9.69
CA HIS A 372 29.18 -4.95 9.97
C HIS A 372 28.27 -5.10 8.76
N VAL A 373 27.84 -3.99 8.16
CA VAL A 373 26.99 -3.99 6.95
C VAL A 373 27.62 -4.84 5.85
N PHE A 374 28.90 -4.64 5.54
CA PHE A 374 29.63 -5.45 4.56
C PHE A 374 29.63 -6.94 4.91
N ARG A 375 29.98 -7.31 6.15
CA ARG A 375 30.00 -8.73 6.57
C ARG A 375 28.61 -9.38 6.49
N TYR A 376 27.56 -8.62 6.75
CA TYR A 376 26.19 -9.12 6.71
C TYR A 376 25.71 -9.29 5.27
N ALA A 377 25.97 -8.31 4.40
CA ALA A 377 25.70 -8.39 2.96
C ALA A 377 26.53 -9.51 2.29
N GLU A 378 27.77 -9.77 2.72
CA GLU A 378 28.55 -10.92 2.22
C GLU A 378 27.94 -12.27 2.60
N ARG A 379 27.34 -12.37 3.79
CA ARG A 379 26.61 -13.59 4.19
C ARG A 379 25.32 -13.76 3.40
N ASP A 380 24.67 -12.65 3.06
CA ASP A 380 23.48 -12.59 2.22
C ASP A 380 23.79 -13.08 0.80
N LEU A 381 24.85 -12.56 0.18
CA LEU A 381 25.38 -13.02 -1.12
C LEU A 381 25.66 -14.54 -1.18
N LEU A 382 25.97 -15.16 -0.04
CA LEU A 382 26.22 -16.61 0.04
C LEU A 382 24.95 -17.45 0.28
N ASP A 383 23.80 -16.84 0.61
CA ASP A 383 22.52 -17.50 0.85
C ASP A 383 21.49 -17.11 -0.23
N GLU A 384 21.53 -17.81 -1.37
CA GLU A 384 20.60 -17.60 -2.50
C GLU A 384 19.10 -17.91 -2.19
N SER A 385 18.75 -18.24 -0.94
CA SER A 385 17.37 -18.62 -0.58
C SER A 385 16.49 -17.45 -0.14
N THR A 386 17.09 -16.28 0.16
CA THR A 386 16.40 -15.10 0.71
C THR A 386 17.36 -13.92 0.81
N GLU A 387 16.85 -12.70 0.66
CA GLU A 387 17.60 -11.51 1.09
C GLU A 387 17.66 -11.44 2.61
N PHE A 388 18.65 -10.72 3.15
CA PHE A 388 18.81 -10.44 4.56
C PHE A 388 18.39 -9.00 4.88
N GLY A 389 17.98 -8.79 6.13
CA GLY A 389 17.59 -7.48 6.61
C GLY A 389 17.57 -7.40 8.12
N GLY A 390 17.40 -6.19 8.62
CA GLY A 390 17.42 -5.94 10.05
C GLY A 390 17.12 -4.51 10.44
N VAL A 391 17.62 -4.12 11.61
CA VAL A 391 17.35 -2.82 12.22
C VAL A 391 18.67 -2.13 12.54
N ILE A 392 18.81 -0.86 12.15
CA ILE A 392 19.85 0.02 12.69
C ILE A 392 19.24 0.77 13.87
N SER A 393 19.87 0.65 15.04
CA SER A 393 19.42 1.27 16.30
C SER A 393 20.55 2.05 16.97
N VAL A 394 20.22 2.78 18.02
CA VAL A 394 21.18 3.46 18.89
C VAL A 394 20.92 3.00 20.31
N ASP A 395 21.92 2.44 20.98
CA ASP A 395 21.78 2.01 22.38
C ASP A 395 21.73 3.19 23.36
N GLU A 396 21.52 2.93 24.64
CA GLU A 396 21.46 3.99 25.67
C GLU A 396 22.77 4.77 25.83
N ALA A 397 23.90 4.21 25.40
CA ALA A 397 25.22 4.85 25.45
C ALA A 397 25.52 5.68 24.19
N GLY A 398 24.59 5.76 23.22
CA GLY A 398 24.80 6.48 21.96
C GLY A 398 25.63 5.71 20.94
N ARG A 399 25.76 4.39 21.08
CA ARG A 399 26.45 3.54 20.10
C ARG A 399 25.46 3.07 19.05
N ILE A 400 25.85 3.15 17.78
CA ILE A 400 25.09 2.59 16.67
C ILE A 400 25.20 1.07 16.69
N GLU A 401 24.08 0.37 16.58
CA GLU A 401 24.00 -1.08 16.51
C GLU A 401 23.31 -1.52 15.21
N VAL A 402 23.89 -2.53 14.55
CA VAL A 402 23.29 -3.22 13.40
C VAL A 402 22.73 -4.55 13.91
N LEU A 403 21.41 -4.61 14.06
CA LEU A 403 20.69 -5.78 14.57
C LEU A 403 20.24 -6.66 13.40
N GLU A 404 20.78 -7.88 13.35
CA GLU A 404 20.46 -8.86 12.32
C GLU A 404 19.26 -9.71 12.70
N PHE A 405 18.36 -9.97 11.76
CA PHE A 405 17.23 -10.86 11.98
C PHE A 405 17.17 -11.92 10.88
N LYS A 406 16.83 -13.15 11.28
CA LYS A 406 16.60 -14.22 10.30
C LYS A 406 15.28 -13.94 9.57
N PRO A 407 15.22 -14.10 8.24
CA PRO A 407 13.98 -13.91 7.50
C PRO A 407 12.92 -14.93 7.90
N ARG A 408 11.65 -14.50 7.87
CA ARG A 408 10.48 -15.29 8.28
C ARG A 408 10.23 -16.48 7.34
N LEU A 409 10.42 -16.26 6.04
CA LEU A 409 10.21 -17.24 4.99
C LEU A 409 11.30 -17.07 3.93
N ARG A 410 11.82 -18.19 3.42
CA ARG A 410 12.78 -18.22 2.31
C ARG A 410 12.01 -18.40 1.01
N ARG A 411 11.93 -17.35 0.19
CA ARG A 411 11.16 -17.34 -1.07
C ARG A 411 11.97 -16.81 -2.26
N GLY A 412 13.28 -17.06 -2.24
CA GLY A 412 14.23 -16.64 -3.27
C GLY A 412 14.95 -15.34 -2.92
N ASP A 413 16.05 -15.10 -3.61
CA ASP A 413 17.06 -14.07 -3.33
C ASP A 413 16.67 -12.63 -3.73
N ASN A 414 15.38 -12.39 -4.02
CA ASN A 414 14.90 -11.06 -4.48
C ASN A 414 13.89 -10.45 -3.52
N ARG A 415 13.80 -10.99 -2.30
CA ARG A 415 12.82 -10.53 -1.31
C ARG A 415 13.23 -10.86 0.11
N PHE A 416 13.29 -9.84 0.94
CA PHE A 416 13.32 -10.00 2.39
C PHE A 416 11.90 -10.12 2.98
N GLU A 417 11.71 -11.05 3.93
CA GLU A 417 10.47 -11.24 4.68
C GLU A 417 10.72 -11.00 6.17
N ALA A 418 10.44 -9.79 6.65
CA ALA A 418 10.62 -9.39 8.04
C ALA A 418 9.87 -10.31 9.04
N THR A 419 10.51 -10.63 10.17
CA THR A 419 9.90 -11.36 11.30
C THR A 419 9.19 -10.42 12.26
N GLN A 420 8.27 -10.96 13.07
CA GLN A 420 7.66 -10.16 14.15
C GLN A 420 8.70 -9.65 15.15
N GLU A 421 9.75 -10.44 15.42
CA GLU A 421 10.86 -10.05 16.29
C GLU A 421 11.60 -8.83 15.74
N MET A 422 11.84 -8.79 14.42
CA MET A 422 12.41 -7.62 13.77
C MET A 422 11.50 -6.42 13.95
N PHE A 423 10.19 -6.54 13.68
CA PHE A 423 9.23 -5.45 13.86
C PHE A 423 9.23 -4.90 15.30
N ASP A 424 9.23 -5.79 16.29
CA ASP A 424 9.25 -5.41 17.70
C ASP A 424 10.52 -4.61 18.06
N ALA A 425 11.68 -4.99 17.52
CA ALA A 425 12.93 -4.23 17.67
C ALA A 425 12.92 -2.92 16.86
N ALA A 426 12.31 -2.92 15.69
CA ALA A 426 12.23 -1.78 14.80
C ALA A 426 11.42 -0.62 15.38
N TYR A 427 10.41 -0.92 16.19
CA TYR A 427 9.58 0.11 16.84
C TYR A 427 10.38 1.03 17.80
N THR A 428 11.57 0.63 18.24
CA THR A 428 12.50 1.49 18.99
C THR A 428 13.79 1.77 18.23
N GLY A 429 13.92 1.26 17.00
CA GLY A 429 15.05 1.46 16.10
C GLY A 429 14.93 2.73 15.26
N VAL A 430 15.97 3.01 14.49
CA VAL A 430 16.05 4.20 13.61
C VAL A 430 15.70 3.84 12.17
N PHE A 431 16.29 2.77 11.64
CA PHE A 431 16.06 2.33 10.27
C PHE A 431 15.72 0.84 10.24
N HIS A 432 14.75 0.49 9.41
CA HIS A 432 14.68 -0.84 8.85
C HIS A 432 15.66 -0.91 7.68
N PHE A 433 16.33 -2.04 7.47
CA PHE A 433 17.16 -2.19 6.29
C PHE A 433 17.11 -3.59 5.70
N HIS A 434 17.48 -3.71 4.43
CA HIS A 434 17.76 -4.96 3.75
C HIS A 434 18.90 -4.77 2.74
N ASN A 435 19.45 -5.86 2.22
CA ASN A 435 20.48 -5.78 1.18
C ASN A 435 19.97 -6.32 -0.15
N HIS A 436 20.43 -5.68 -1.23
CA HIS A 436 20.44 -6.24 -2.58
C HIS A 436 21.83 -6.79 -2.84
N ALA A 437 22.04 -8.05 -2.42
CA ALA A 437 23.36 -8.68 -2.37
C ALA A 437 23.51 -9.87 -3.33
N GLN A 438 22.68 -9.99 -4.37
CA GLN A 438 22.68 -11.14 -5.29
C GLN A 438 24.01 -11.34 -6.05
N LYS A 439 24.79 -10.27 -6.22
CA LYS A 439 26.14 -10.26 -6.82
C LYS A 439 26.88 -9.00 -6.38
N TYR A 440 28.20 -8.95 -6.60
CA TYR A 440 28.98 -7.73 -6.32
C TYR A 440 28.70 -6.58 -7.29
N ASP A 441 28.50 -6.85 -8.58
CA ASP A 441 28.19 -5.80 -9.58
C ASP A 441 26.67 -5.69 -9.74
N ASN A 442 26.01 -5.15 -8.72
CA ASN A 442 24.56 -5.12 -8.59
C ASN A 442 23.94 -3.73 -8.82
N GLN A 443 24.67 -2.85 -9.49
CA GLN A 443 24.30 -1.46 -9.73
C GLN A 443 22.91 -1.25 -10.37
N ASP A 444 22.42 -2.22 -11.17
CA ASP A 444 21.10 -2.14 -11.81
C ASP A 444 19.93 -2.30 -10.82
N TYR A 445 20.24 -2.76 -9.60
CA TYR A 445 19.32 -2.96 -8.48
C TYR A 445 19.59 -1.98 -7.33
N ALA A 446 20.42 -0.96 -7.53
CA ALA A 446 20.75 0.01 -6.50
C ALA A 446 19.57 0.97 -6.27
N GLY A 447 18.83 0.76 -5.19
CA GLY A 447 17.60 1.49 -4.86
C GLY A 447 16.42 0.55 -4.63
N PRO A 448 15.33 1.04 -3.99
CA PRO A 448 14.18 0.23 -3.64
C PRO A 448 13.37 -0.21 -4.87
N HIS A 449 12.87 -1.45 -4.84
CA HIS A 449 11.93 -1.99 -5.82
C HIS A 449 10.47 -1.86 -5.35
N MET A 450 9.53 -2.30 -6.19
CA MET A 450 8.09 -2.23 -5.91
C MET A 450 7.67 -2.91 -4.60
N GLY A 451 8.34 -4.01 -4.23
CA GLY A 451 8.11 -4.67 -2.94
C GLY A 451 8.50 -3.80 -1.76
N ASP A 452 9.58 -3.04 -1.89
CA ASP A 452 10.14 -2.18 -0.85
C ASP A 452 9.26 -0.94 -0.63
N PHE A 453 8.74 -0.35 -1.71
CA PHE A 453 7.74 0.71 -1.60
C PHE A 453 6.47 0.22 -0.93
N ALA A 454 5.94 -0.94 -1.33
CA ALA A 454 4.77 -1.51 -0.68
C ALA A 454 5.02 -1.79 0.81
N TYR A 455 6.23 -2.23 1.17
CA TYR A 455 6.66 -2.37 2.55
C TYR A 455 6.64 -1.03 3.27
N ALA A 456 7.33 -0.01 2.76
CA ALA A 456 7.41 1.32 3.36
C ALA A 456 6.04 2.01 3.47
N GLU A 457 5.14 1.87 2.49
CA GLU A 457 3.75 2.34 2.60
C GLU A 457 3.00 1.67 3.75
N SER A 458 3.19 0.37 3.91
CA SER A 458 2.50 -0.40 4.95
C SER A 458 3.04 -0.14 6.35
N THR A 459 4.35 0.03 6.50
CA THR A 459 5.01 0.17 7.80
C THR A 459 5.23 1.62 8.21
N ARG A 460 5.30 2.53 7.24
CA ARG A 460 5.66 3.95 7.40
C ARG A 460 7.03 4.19 8.03
N ALA A 461 7.86 3.15 8.11
CA ALA A 461 9.20 3.22 8.67
C ALA A 461 10.16 4.04 7.80
N ASN A 462 11.24 4.52 8.42
CA ASN A 462 12.44 4.93 7.70
C ASN A 462 13.19 3.67 7.28
N CYS A 463 13.54 3.57 6.00
CA CYS A 463 14.22 2.41 5.45
C CYS A 463 15.53 2.77 4.77
N LEU A 464 16.47 1.83 4.80
CA LEU A 464 17.73 1.86 4.06
C LEU A 464 17.85 0.58 3.23
N VAL A 465 18.29 0.71 1.98
CA VAL A 465 18.69 -0.45 1.19
C VAL A 465 20.17 -0.36 0.87
N PHE A 466 20.88 -1.47 1.04
CA PHE A 466 22.31 -1.57 0.75
C PHE A 466 22.54 -2.42 -0.49
N THR A 467 23.21 -1.87 -1.49
CA THR A 467 23.46 -2.58 -2.76
C THR A 467 24.94 -2.68 -3.03
N PHE A 468 25.44 -3.88 -3.33
CA PHE A 468 26.81 -4.02 -3.80
C PHE A 468 26.99 -3.36 -5.17
N ILE A 469 27.96 -2.44 -5.25
CA ILE A 469 28.44 -1.87 -6.51
C ILE A 469 29.66 -2.63 -6.99
N ASP A 470 30.53 -3.03 -6.06
CA ASP A 470 31.61 -3.99 -6.26
C ASP A 470 31.94 -4.67 -4.91
N SER A 471 33.00 -5.47 -4.86
CA SER A 471 33.40 -6.21 -3.64
C SER A 471 33.95 -5.34 -2.49
N ARG A 472 34.18 -4.05 -2.76
CA ARG A 472 34.70 -3.05 -1.82
C ARG A 472 33.75 -1.86 -1.65
N THR A 473 32.69 -1.77 -2.44
CA THR A 473 31.79 -0.62 -2.47
C THR A 473 30.33 -1.05 -2.33
N ILE A 474 29.63 -0.45 -1.36
CA ILE A 474 28.18 -0.56 -1.22
C ILE A 474 27.57 0.83 -1.43
N ASN A 475 26.48 0.90 -2.19
CA ASN A 475 25.61 2.07 -2.25
C ASN A 475 24.51 1.95 -1.18
N ALA A 476 24.09 3.08 -0.61
CA ALA A 476 22.98 3.14 0.33
C ALA A 476 21.91 4.12 -0.14
N ASP A 477 20.66 3.68 -0.18
CA ASP A 477 19.51 4.53 -0.48
C ASP A 477 18.59 4.64 0.73
N PHE A 478 18.22 5.87 1.07
CA PHE A 478 17.14 6.13 2.01
C PHE A 478 15.81 6.10 1.28
N TYR A 479 14.83 5.39 1.85
CA TYR A 479 13.47 5.43 1.33
C TYR A 479 12.43 5.32 2.46
N ARG A 480 11.23 5.83 2.17
CA ARG A 480 10.08 5.78 3.07
C ARG A 480 8.78 5.84 2.27
N HIS A 481 7.65 5.78 2.96
CA HIS A 481 6.33 5.90 2.35
C HIS A 481 6.17 7.20 1.51
N GLY A 482 5.12 7.35 0.71
CA GLY A 482 4.93 8.47 -0.22
C GLY A 482 5.85 8.44 -1.45
N GLY A 483 6.46 7.29 -1.76
CA GLY A 483 7.38 7.13 -2.89
C GLY A 483 8.55 8.11 -2.86
N VAL A 484 9.20 8.21 -1.69
CA VAL A 484 10.39 9.06 -1.47
C VAL A 484 11.61 8.17 -1.38
N VAL A 485 12.62 8.50 -2.21
CA VAL A 485 13.92 7.85 -2.23
C VAL A 485 15.02 8.91 -2.38
N VAL A 486 16.14 8.72 -1.69
CA VAL A 486 17.36 9.51 -1.86
C VAL A 486 18.57 8.58 -1.87
N ASP A 487 19.35 8.63 -2.95
CA ASP A 487 20.66 7.96 -3.02
C ASP A 487 21.65 8.70 -2.10
N LEU A 488 22.01 8.09 -0.97
CA LEU A 488 22.94 8.66 0.01
C LEU A 488 24.40 8.54 -0.43
N GLY A 489 24.68 7.74 -1.47
CA GLY A 489 25.97 7.55 -2.08
C GLY A 489 26.62 6.22 -1.74
N THR A 490 27.91 6.13 -2.05
CA THR A 490 28.71 4.91 -1.90
C THR A 490 29.64 4.96 -0.70
N PHE A 491 29.75 3.83 -0.01
CA PHE A 491 30.60 3.62 1.15
C PHE A 491 31.60 2.51 0.86
N GLN A 492 32.87 2.77 1.16
CA GLN A 492 33.97 1.83 0.94
C GLN A 492 34.14 0.90 2.14
N ARG A 493 34.45 -0.36 1.90
CA ARG A 493 34.76 -1.33 2.94
C ARG A 493 35.94 -0.82 3.79
N PRO A 494 35.86 -0.87 5.14
CA PRO A 494 37.01 -0.61 5.99
C PRO A 494 38.15 -1.60 5.69
N ASP A 495 39.39 -1.14 5.86
CA ASP A 495 40.60 -1.95 5.64
C ASP A 495 40.77 -3.10 6.65
#